data_AF-L0HDP8-F1
#
_entry.id   AF-L0HDP8-F1
#
_cell.length_a   1.000
_cell.length_b   1.000
_cell.length_c   1.000
_cell.angle_alpha   90.00
_cell.angle_beta   90.00
_cell.angle_gamma   90.00
#
_symmetry.space_group_name_H-M   'P 1'
#
loop_
_entity.id
_entity.type
_entity.pdbx_description
1 polymer ?
#
loop_
_entity_poly.entity_id
_entity_poly.type
_entity_poly.pdbx_seq_one_letter_code
_entity_poly.pdbx_strand_id
1 'polypeptide(L)'
;MKILAIHGSPRTLRSITRQLAQFVLEGAAEAGAETEMIDLCDLKITPCTACEGCSFNGICVFEDDMPALVERMKEADGVVFASPVYIDNVSGQMKIFFDRLADAIHYQLLAGKFGCSVASTHTSGGDAVVAYQNHVLNYLAVVSVGGISVATGGDSYAVDAREADARALGKRLCAAIADGFSDPKQEAEIADNREFFRDIVVENKDMRTEEYERWAQLGWIP
;
A
#
# COMPACT_ATOMS: atom_id res chain seq x y z
N MET A 1 12.11 0.23 13.26
CA MET A 1 10.86 0.04 12.51
C MET A 1 10.62 1.29 11.69
N LYS A 2 10.27 1.15 10.41
CA LYS A 2 9.97 2.25 9.49
C LYS A 2 8.55 2.11 8.93
N ILE A 3 7.74 3.17 9.03
CA ILE A 3 6.39 3.25 8.46
C ILE A 3 6.38 4.27 7.33
N LEU A 4 5.91 3.85 6.15
CA LEU A 4 5.82 4.69 4.98
C LEU A 4 4.36 4.94 4.58
N ALA A 5 3.94 6.21 4.57
CA ALA A 5 2.66 6.60 4.00
C ALA A 5 2.79 7.02 2.53
N ILE A 6 1.92 6.50 1.67
CA ILE A 6 1.75 6.91 0.28
C ILE A 6 0.47 7.73 0.17
N HIS A 7 0.61 9.01 -0.16
CA HIS A 7 -0.49 9.96 -0.23
C HIS A 7 -0.83 10.33 -1.68
N GLY A 8 -2.09 10.12 -2.06
CA GLY A 8 -2.57 10.29 -3.44
C GLY A 8 -3.34 11.57 -3.75
N SER A 9 -3.55 12.49 -2.80
CA SER A 9 -4.36 13.68 -3.11
C SER A 9 -3.58 14.75 -3.88
N PRO A 10 -4.13 15.30 -4.97
CA PRO A 10 -3.56 16.46 -5.67
C PRO A 10 -3.66 17.76 -4.88
N ARG A 11 -4.29 17.74 -3.70
CA ARG A 11 -4.37 18.89 -2.80
C ARG A 11 -3.13 19.04 -1.90
N THR A 12 -2.20 18.08 -1.94
CA THR A 12 -0.93 18.07 -1.19
C THR A 12 -1.12 18.52 0.27
N LEU A 13 -0.52 19.62 0.70
CA LEU A 13 -0.57 20.13 2.09
C LEU A 13 -1.98 20.53 2.56
N ARG A 14 -2.91 20.82 1.64
CA ARG A 14 -4.31 21.14 1.97
C ARG A 14 -5.23 19.91 1.99
N SER A 15 -4.67 18.72 1.82
CA SER A 15 -5.43 17.48 1.78
C SER A 15 -5.82 17.02 3.18
N ILE A 16 -7.13 16.89 3.43
CA ILE A 16 -7.66 16.27 4.64
C ILE A 16 -7.21 14.81 4.76
N THR A 17 -7.10 14.10 3.63
CA THR A 17 -6.56 12.74 3.63
C THR A 17 -5.11 12.69 4.11
N ARG A 18 -4.30 13.68 3.71
CA ARG A 18 -2.90 13.80 4.13
C ARG A 18 -2.80 14.05 5.63
N GLN A 19 -3.64 14.94 6.16
CA GLN A 19 -3.71 15.21 7.59
C GLN A 19 -4.14 13.97 8.39
N LEU A 20 -5.14 13.23 7.90
CA LEU A 20 -5.56 11.98 8.54
C LEU A 20 -4.44 10.93 8.54
N ALA A 21 -3.71 10.79 7.42
CA ALA A 21 -2.53 9.91 7.35
C ALA A 21 -1.40 10.39 8.26
N GLN A 22 -1.22 11.70 8.41
CA GLN A 22 -0.24 12.28 9.32
C GLN A 22 -0.53 11.91 10.77
N PHE A 23 -1.80 11.90 11.20
CA PHE A 23 -2.17 11.40 12.53
C PHE A 23 -1.84 9.91 12.72
N VAL A 24 -1.98 9.08 11.68
CA VAL A 24 -1.53 7.67 11.72
C VAL A 24 -0.02 7.60 11.93
N LEU A 25 0.75 8.37 11.16
CA LEU A 25 2.22 8.42 11.31
C LEU A 25 2.63 8.94 12.69
N GLU A 26 1.98 9.96 13.23
CA GLU A 26 2.27 10.47 14.57
C GLU A 26 2.01 9.42 15.65
N GLY A 27 0.91 8.65 15.53
CA GLY A 27 0.65 7.52 16.42
C GLY A 27 1.71 6.42 16.32
N ALA A 28 2.20 6.13 15.11
CA ALA A 28 3.31 5.19 14.90
C ALA A 28 4.64 5.73 15.48
N ALA A 29 4.92 7.02 15.33
CA ALA A 29 6.10 7.66 15.90
C ALA A 29 6.08 7.66 17.44
N GLU A 30 4.91 7.88 18.04
CA GLU A 30 4.72 7.71 19.49
C GLU A 30 5.01 6.28 19.98
N ALA A 31 4.82 5.28 19.11
CA ALA A 31 5.18 3.88 19.36
C ALA A 31 6.66 3.56 19.01
N GLY A 32 7.46 4.57 18.66
CA GLY A 32 8.90 4.43 18.41
C GLY A 32 9.28 4.11 16.97
N ALA A 33 8.36 4.21 16.01
CA ALA A 33 8.69 4.03 14.60
C ALA A 33 9.30 5.30 13.98
N GLU A 34 10.23 5.10 13.04
CA GLU A 34 10.57 6.14 12.06
C GLU A 34 9.42 6.24 11.05
N THR A 35 9.00 7.45 10.71
CA THR A 35 7.84 7.66 9.85
C THR A 35 8.13 8.60 8.71
N GLU A 36 7.58 8.28 7.55
CA GLU A 36 7.76 9.07 6.34
C GLU A 36 6.47 9.13 5.53
N MET A 37 6.26 10.25 4.83
CA MET A 37 5.16 10.42 3.89
C MET A 37 5.70 10.80 2.51
N ILE A 38 5.21 10.12 1.48
CA ILE A 38 5.48 10.42 0.08
C ILE A 38 4.19 10.92 -0.56
N ASP A 39 4.25 12.12 -1.13
CA ASP A 39 3.20 12.72 -1.93
C ASP A 39 3.34 12.26 -3.39
N LEU A 40 2.41 11.42 -3.90
CA LEU A 40 2.47 10.91 -5.28
C LEU A 40 2.45 12.02 -6.34
N CYS A 41 1.94 13.20 -5.98
CA CYS A 41 1.86 14.36 -6.88
C CYS A 41 3.22 15.05 -7.08
N ASP A 42 4.21 14.76 -6.24
CA ASP A 42 5.57 15.25 -6.39
C ASP A 42 6.42 14.31 -7.25
N LEU A 43 5.89 13.14 -7.61
CA LEU A 43 6.53 12.13 -8.43
C LEU A 43 6.03 12.17 -9.86
N LYS A 44 6.92 11.86 -10.80
CA LYS A 44 6.57 11.54 -12.18
C LYS A 44 6.35 10.04 -12.28
N ILE A 45 5.08 9.65 -12.40
CA ILE A 45 4.70 8.26 -12.65
C ILE A 45 3.88 8.22 -13.94
N THR A 46 4.43 7.57 -14.95
CA THR A 46 3.77 7.33 -16.23
C THR A 46 2.63 6.33 -16.04
N PRO A 47 1.41 6.59 -16.56
CA PRO A 47 0.34 5.60 -16.50
C PRO A 47 0.75 4.27 -17.15
N CYS A 48 0.33 3.16 -16.54
CA CYS A 48 0.57 1.84 -17.10
C CYS A 48 -0.08 1.72 -18.49
N THR A 49 0.66 1.19 -19.46
CA THR A 49 0.21 0.99 -20.85
C THR A 49 -0.12 -0.46 -21.17
N ALA A 50 -0.08 -1.36 -20.16
CA ALA A 50 -0.24 -2.80 -20.33
C ALA A 50 0.69 -3.38 -21.42
N CYS A 51 1.91 -2.85 -21.53
CA CYS A 51 2.90 -3.35 -22.50
C CYS A 51 3.54 -4.69 -22.10
N GLU A 52 3.26 -5.18 -20.88
CA GLU A 52 3.74 -6.45 -20.33
C GLU A 52 5.27 -6.58 -20.23
N GLY A 53 6.04 -5.51 -20.43
CA GLY A 53 7.50 -5.55 -20.35
C GLY A 53 8.01 -6.00 -18.97
N CYS A 54 7.37 -5.54 -17.89
CA CYS A 54 7.70 -5.99 -16.52
C CYS A 54 7.36 -7.46 -16.25
N SER A 55 6.48 -8.07 -17.05
CA SER A 55 6.19 -9.50 -16.97
C SER A 55 7.37 -10.36 -17.46
N PHE A 56 8.43 -9.78 -18.02
CA PHE A 56 9.59 -10.58 -18.43
C PHE A 56 10.61 -10.76 -17.31
N ASN A 57 10.98 -9.70 -16.61
CA ASN A 57 12.06 -9.73 -15.60
C ASN A 57 11.75 -8.90 -14.34
N GLY A 58 10.49 -8.47 -14.15
CA GLY A 58 10.09 -7.64 -13.01
C GLY A 58 10.47 -6.17 -13.15
N ILE A 59 11.06 -5.76 -14.28
CA ILE A 59 11.52 -4.38 -14.50
C ILE A 59 10.55 -3.68 -15.45
N CYS A 60 9.95 -2.59 -15.00
CA CYS A 60 9.11 -1.74 -15.84
C CYS A 60 9.95 -1.01 -16.91
N VAL A 61 9.40 -0.86 -18.12
CA VAL A 61 10.08 -0.17 -19.24
C VAL A 61 10.16 1.35 -19.08
N PHE A 62 9.40 1.92 -18.14
CA PHE A 62 9.40 3.35 -17.89
C PHE A 62 10.51 3.72 -16.89
N GLU A 63 11.40 4.62 -17.32
CA GLU A 63 12.40 5.26 -16.47
C GLU A 63 11.78 6.48 -15.78
N ASP A 64 11.01 6.22 -14.73
CA ASP A 64 10.34 7.25 -13.93
C ASP A 64 10.51 7.00 -12.43
N ASP A 65 9.76 7.70 -11.57
CA ASP A 65 10.01 7.65 -10.12
C ASP A 65 9.46 6.36 -9.44
N MET A 66 8.79 5.49 -10.20
CA MET A 66 8.15 4.29 -9.66
C MET A 66 9.13 3.27 -9.05
N PRO A 67 10.27 2.91 -9.69
CA PRO A 67 11.20 1.95 -9.11
C PRO A 67 11.76 2.41 -7.76
N ALA A 68 12.14 3.69 -7.65
CA ALA A 68 12.62 4.26 -6.39
C ALA A 68 11.54 4.25 -5.29
N LEU A 69 10.27 4.47 -5.67
CA LEU A 69 9.15 4.37 -4.75
C LEU A 69 8.94 2.93 -4.23
N VAL A 70 9.03 1.93 -5.11
CA VAL A 70 8.89 0.51 -4.74
C VAL A 70 10.03 0.06 -3.81
N GLU A 71 11.27 0.48 -4.06
CA GLU A 71 12.38 0.25 -3.11
C GLU A 71 12.09 0.89 -1.75
N ARG A 72 11.55 2.13 -1.77
CA ARG A 72 10.87 2.81 -0.66
C ARG A 72 10.05 1.88 0.23
N MET A 73 9.11 1.21 -0.41
CA MET A 73 8.13 0.33 0.22
C MET A 73 8.75 -0.99 0.70
N LYS A 74 9.75 -1.52 -0.01
CA LYS A 74 10.49 -2.73 0.39
C LYS A 74 11.29 -2.49 1.68
N GLU A 75 11.89 -1.32 1.82
CA GLU A 75 12.64 -0.92 3.03
C GLU A 75 11.75 -0.65 4.24
N ALA A 76 10.49 -0.25 4.03
CA ALA A 76 9.55 0.01 5.12
C ALA A 76 9.06 -1.29 5.77
N ASP A 77 8.84 -1.30 7.07
CA ASP A 77 8.24 -2.44 7.80
C ASP A 77 6.70 -2.40 7.72
N GLY A 78 6.13 -1.20 7.54
CA GLY A 78 4.70 -1.03 7.34
C GLY A 78 4.35 0.08 6.33
N VAL A 79 3.21 -0.08 5.67
CA VAL A 79 2.74 0.83 4.62
C VAL A 79 1.36 1.38 4.94
N VAL A 80 1.18 2.69 4.73
CA VAL A 80 -0.12 3.37 4.85
C VAL A 80 -0.56 3.90 3.50
N PHE A 81 -1.71 3.46 2.98
CA PHE A 81 -2.30 4.05 1.78
C PHE A 81 -3.30 5.14 2.15
N ALA A 82 -3.17 6.31 1.52
CA ALA A 82 -3.95 7.49 1.85
C ALA A 82 -4.48 8.17 0.58
N SER A 83 -5.73 7.89 0.22
CA SER A 83 -6.40 8.51 -0.93
C SER A 83 -7.70 9.22 -0.57
N PRO A 84 -7.96 10.43 -1.10
CA PRO A 84 -9.29 11.00 -1.03
C PRO A 84 -10.27 10.16 -1.86
N VAL A 85 -11.56 10.29 -1.55
CA VAL A 85 -12.65 9.73 -2.35
C VAL A 85 -13.03 10.72 -3.44
N TYR A 86 -12.69 10.41 -4.70
CA TYR A 86 -13.10 11.16 -5.87
C TYR A 86 -13.92 10.25 -6.79
N ILE A 87 -15.20 10.59 -6.98
CA ILE A 87 -16.18 9.81 -7.76
C ILE A 87 -16.23 8.34 -7.27
N ASP A 88 -16.52 8.17 -5.98
CA ASP A 88 -16.65 6.87 -5.29
C ASP A 88 -15.44 5.93 -5.39
N ASN A 89 -14.26 6.47 -5.70
CA ASN A 89 -13.03 5.68 -5.75
C ASN A 89 -11.82 6.48 -5.26
N VAL A 90 -10.64 5.85 -5.25
CA VAL A 90 -9.36 6.51 -5.04
C VAL A 90 -9.13 7.61 -6.08
N SER A 91 -8.26 8.56 -5.75
CA SER A 91 -7.77 9.57 -6.68
C SER A 91 -7.11 8.94 -7.91
N GLY A 92 -7.11 9.68 -9.03
CA GLY A 92 -6.43 9.26 -10.25
C GLY A 92 -4.92 9.02 -10.04
N GLN A 93 -4.27 9.80 -9.18
CA GLN A 93 -2.86 9.62 -8.84
C GLN A 93 -2.62 8.30 -8.10
N MET A 94 -3.46 7.98 -7.11
CA MET A 94 -3.39 6.69 -6.43
C MET A 94 -3.66 5.53 -7.38
N LYS A 95 -4.62 5.68 -8.31
CA LYS A 95 -4.93 4.63 -9.29
C LYS A 95 -3.78 4.40 -10.28
N ILE A 96 -3.13 5.45 -10.76
CA ILE A 96 -1.93 5.35 -11.61
C ILE A 96 -0.82 4.59 -10.87
N PHE A 97 -0.59 4.93 -9.59
CA PHE A 97 0.35 4.21 -8.74
C PHE A 97 -0.03 2.73 -8.60
N PHE A 98 -1.29 2.41 -8.28
CA PHE A 98 -1.75 1.02 -8.17
C PHE A 98 -1.61 0.23 -9.48
N ASP A 99 -1.94 0.84 -10.62
CA ASP A 99 -1.80 0.20 -11.93
C ASP A 99 -0.35 -0.10 -12.33
N ARG A 100 0.61 0.55 -11.66
CA ARG A 100 2.04 0.36 -11.84
C ARG A 100 2.64 -0.66 -10.86
N LEU A 101 1.85 -1.31 -10.00
CA LEU A 101 2.31 -2.30 -9.00
C LEU A 101 2.17 -3.75 -9.46
N ALA A 102 1.89 -4.01 -10.74
CA ALA A 102 1.65 -5.37 -11.24
C ALA A 102 2.83 -6.32 -10.93
N ASP A 103 4.07 -5.89 -11.16
CA ASP A 103 5.27 -6.65 -10.81
C ASP A 103 5.43 -6.78 -9.29
N ALA A 104 5.16 -5.73 -8.52
CA ALA A 104 5.21 -5.82 -7.05
C ALA A 104 4.24 -6.88 -6.49
N ILE A 105 3.07 -7.01 -7.12
CA ILE A 105 2.08 -8.05 -6.83
C ILE A 105 2.59 -9.41 -7.29
N HIS A 106 3.00 -9.56 -8.55
CA HIS A 106 3.40 -10.86 -9.11
C HIS A 106 4.58 -11.46 -8.33
N TYR A 107 5.54 -10.62 -7.94
CA TYR A 107 6.73 -11.03 -7.20
C TYR A 107 6.53 -11.01 -5.68
N GLN A 108 5.31 -10.69 -5.20
CA GLN A 108 4.94 -10.62 -3.79
C GLN A 108 5.98 -9.82 -2.96
N LEU A 109 6.41 -8.66 -3.49
CA LEU A 109 7.60 -7.94 -3.01
C LEU A 109 7.50 -7.46 -1.56
N LEU A 110 6.29 -7.30 -1.05
CA LEU A 110 6.01 -6.78 0.28
C LEU A 110 5.52 -7.86 1.26
N ALA A 111 5.72 -9.14 0.92
CA ALA A 111 5.34 -10.26 1.77
C ALA A 111 5.94 -10.15 3.19
N GLY A 112 5.10 -10.46 4.19
CA GLY A 112 5.47 -10.41 5.60
C GLY A 112 5.39 -9.03 6.25
N LYS A 113 4.97 -8.01 5.50
CA LYS A 113 4.74 -6.66 6.03
C LYS A 113 3.29 -6.47 6.48
N PHE A 114 3.07 -5.40 7.24
CA PHE A 114 1.74 -4.97 7.68
C PHE A 114 1.38 -3.61 7.07
N GLY A 115 0.09 -3.29 7.01
CA GLY A 115 -0.34 -2.00 6.51
C GLY A 115 -1.70 -1.56 6.99
N CYS A 116 -2.09 -0.34 6.64
CA CYS A 116 -3.45 0.14 6.86
C CYS A 116 -3.81 1.20 5.82
N SER A 117 -5.08 1.56 5.74
CA SER A 117 -5.53 2.56 4.77
C SER A 117 -6.38 3.66 5.40
N VAL A 118 -6.29 4.86 4.85
CA VAL A 118 -7.13 6.00 5.23
C VAL A 118 -7.78 6.66 4.02
N ALA A 119 -8.92 7.29 4.24
CA ALA A 119 -9.60 8.07 3.21
C ALA A 119 -10.36 9.26 3.79
N SER A 120 -10.44 10.35 3.03
CA SER A 120 -11.40 11.43 3.31
C SER A 120 -12.38 11.61 2.17
N THR A 121 -13.64 11.87 2.49
CA THR A 121 -14.71 12.18 1.53
C THR A 121 -15.45 13.44 1.95
N HIS A 122 -16.21 14.04 1.03
CA HIS A 122 -17.19 15.05 1.40
C HIS A 122 -18.37 14.42 2.16
N THR A 123 -18.92 13.31 1.67
CA THR A 123 -20.14 12.70 2.24
C THR A 123 -20.11 11.18 2.33
N SER A 124 -19.74 10.49 1.24
CA SER A 124 -19.92 9.05 1.10
C SER A 124 -18.72 8.35 0.46
N GLY A 125 -18.70 7.02 0.50
CA GLY A 125 -17.67 6.20 -0.17
C GLY A 125 -16.37 6.01 0.60
N GLY A 126 -16.21 6.62 1.79
CA GLY A 126 -15.00 6.53 2.62
C GLY A 126 -14.59 5.09 2.92
N ASP A 127 -15.50 4.31 3.51
CA ASP A 127 -15.20 2.93 3.91
C ASP A 127 -14.99 2.00 2.71
N ALA A 128 -15.69 2.23 1.60
CA ALA A 128 -15.48 1.48 0.37
C ALA A 128 -14.07 1.71 -0.21
N VAL A 129 -13.59 2.97 -0.19
CA VAL A 129 -12.23 3.31 -0.64
C VAL A 129 -11.17 2.77 0.32
N VAL A 130 -11.42 2.79 1.64
CA VAL A 130 -10.53 2.13 2.61
C VAL A 130 -10.44 0.62 2.34
N ALA A 131 -11.58 -0.05 2.12
CA ALA A 131 -11.63 -1.46 1.81
C ALA A 131 -10.88 -1.79 0.49
N TYR A 132 -11.05 -0.96 -0.54
CA TYR A 132 -10.33 -1.12 -1.80
C TYR A 132 -8.80 -0.98 -1.62
N GLN A 133 -8.33 0.05 -0.91
CA GLN A 133 -6.91 0.22 -0.62
C GLN A 133 -6.34 -0.95 0.21
N ASN A 134 -7.11 -1.45 1.19
CA ASN A 134 -6.71 -2.63 1.98
C ASN A 134 -6.67 -3.92 1.14
N HIS A 135 -7.55 -4.06 0.15
CA HIS A 135 -7.48 -5.17 -0.79
C HIS A 135 -6.21 -5.08 -1.67
N VAL A 136 -5.81 -3.89 -2.10
CA VAL A 136 -4.54 -3.69 -2.81
C VAL A 136 -3.33 -4.04 -1.93
N LEU A 137 -3.35 -3.68 -0.63
CA LEU A 137 -2.33 -4.14 0.32
C LEU A 137 -2.25 -5.68 0.36
N ASN A 138 -3.40 -6.36 0.44
CA ASN A 138 -3.44 -7.82 0.46
C ASN A 138 -2.84 -8.44 -0.83
N TYR A 139 -3.14 -7.88 -2.01
CA TYR A 139 -2.50 -8.35 -3.25
C TYR A 139 -0.97 -8.19 -3.25
N LEU A 140 -0.45 -7.19 -2.55
CA LEU A 140 0.99 -7.00 -2.34
C LEU A 140 1.57 -7.93 -1.27
N ALA A 141 0.80 -8.88 -0.76
CA ALA A 141 1.14 -9.77 0.36
C ALA A 141 1.30 -9.06 1.72
N VAL A 142 0.65 -7.90 1.88
CA VAL A 142 0.63 -7.12 3.11
C VAL A 142 -0.65 -7.41 3.90
N VAL A 143 -0.52 -7.77 5.17
CA VAL A 143 -1.68 -7.95 6.05
C VAL A 143 -2.14 -6.60 6.59
N SER A 144 -3.37 -6.21 6.29
CA SER A 144 -3.96 -4.96 6.77
C SER A 144 -4.41 -5.07 8.23
N VAL A 145 -4.03 -4.10 9.05
CA VAL A 145 -4.52 -3.94 10.43
C VAL A 145 -5.80 -3.12 10.53
N GLY A 146 -6.40 -2.79 9.37
CA GLY A 146 -7.65 -2.04 9.25
C GLY A 146 -7.49 -0.71 8.54
N GLY A 147 -8.37 0.23 8.84
CA GLY A 147 -8.34 1.55 8.23
C GLY A 147 -9.39 2.49 8.81
N ILE A 148 -9.29 3.77 8.45
CA ILE A 148 -10.19 4.81 8.95
C ILE A 148 -10.58 5.76 7.82
N SER A 149 -11.87 6.08 7.74
CA SER A 149 -12.37 7.11 6.85
C SER A 149 -12.95 8.31 7.62
N VAL A 150 -13.02 9.46 6.96
CA VAL A 150 -13.71 10.66 7.47
C VAL A 150 -14.57 11.30 6.38
N ALA A 151 -15.84 11.57 6.70
CA ALA A 151 -16.72 12.39 5.89
C ALA A 151 -16.74 13.82 6.45
N THR A 152 -16.31 14.80 5.65
CA THR A 152 -16.12 16.17 6.14
C THR A 152 -17.41 16.97 6.19
N GLY A 153 -18.41 16.65 5.37
CA GLY A 153 -19.64 17.42 5.25
C GLY A 153 -19.41 18.89 4.85
N GLY A 154 -18.25 19.20 4.28
CA GLY A 154 -17.81 20.58 4.00
C GLY A 154 -17.00 21.24 5.12
N ASP A 155 -16.87 20.61 6.29
CA ASP A 155 -16.05 21.09 7.40
C ASP A 155 -14.66 20.43 7.40
N SER A 156 -13.63 21.23 7.13
CA SER A 156 -12.23 20.75 7.16
C SER A 156 -11.78 20.30 8.54
N TYR A 157 -12.37 20.79 9.62
CA TYR A 157 -12.00 20.43 11.00
C TYR A 157 -12.62 19.10 11.47
N ALA A 158 -13.52 18.51 10.68
CA ALA A 158 -14.10 17.20 10.98
C ALA A 158 -13.04 16.09 11.11
N VAL A 159 -11.86 16.28 10.51
CA VAL A 159 -10.73 15.35 10.63
C VAL A 159 -10.12 15.32 12.03
N ASP A 160 -10.14 16.43 12.77
CA ASP A 160 -9.56 16.52 14.10
C ASP A 160 -10.31 15.59 15.08
N ALA A 161 -11.62 15.41 14.88
CA ALA A 161 -12.41 14.45 15.63
C ALA A 161 -12.00 12.98 15.39
N ARG A 162 -11.20 12.69 14.36
CA ARG A 162 -10.66 11.37 14.03
C ARG A 162 -9.20 11.20 14.45
N GLU A 163 -8.57 12.22 15.01
CA GLU A 163 -7.14 12.20 15.38
C GLU A 163 -6.81 11.05 16.33
N ALA A 164 -7.58 10.89 17.42
CA ALA A 164 -7.33 9.84 18.41
C ALA A 164 -7.41 8.44 17.79
N ASP A 165 -8.40 8.18 16.95
CA ASP A 165 -8.58 6.90 16.26
C ASP A 165 -7.47 6.65 15.23
N ALA A 166 -7.06 7.68 14.50
CA ALA A 166 -5.97 7.59 13.53
C ALA A 166 -4.62 7.32 14.21
N ARG A 167 -4.31 8.02 15.32
CA ARG A 167 -3.11 7.72 16.13
C ARG A 167 -3.16 6.29 16.69
N ALA A 168 -4.33 5.84 17.14
CA ALA A 168 -4.51 4.47 17.62
C ALA A 168 -4.27 3.42 16.51
N LEU A 169 -4.69 3.70 15.26
CA LEU A 169 -4.39 2.88 14.10
C LEU A 169 -2.87 2.79 13.83
N GLY A 170 -2.14 3.91 13.95
CA GLY A 170 -0.68 3.94 13.83
C GLY A 170 0.02 3.08 14.88
N LYS A 171 -0.41 3.18 16.15
CA LYS A 171 0.09 2.33 17.24
C LYS A 171 -0.21 0.85 17.00
N ARG A 172 -1.41 0.54 16.50
CA ARG A 172 -1.81 -0.82 16.14
C ARG A 172 -0.94 -1.39 15.03
N LEU A 173 -0.60 -0.60 14.02
CA LEU A 173 0.32 -1.02 12.96
C LEU A 173 1.71 -1.36 13.53
N CYS A 174 2.24 -0.53 14.44
CA CYS A 174 3.50 -0.83 15.10
C CYS A 174 3.44 -2.10 15.97
N ALA A 175 2.37 -2.28 16.74
CA ALA A 175 2.17 -3.50 17.53
C ALA A 175 2.08 -4.75 16.64
N ALA A 176 1.39 -4.66 15.50
CA ALA A 176 1.34 -5.76 14.54
C ALA A 176 2.72 -6.15 14.01
N ILE A 177 3.58 -5.17 13.72
CA ILE A 177 4.95 -5.41 13.26
C ILE A 177 5.82 -5.99 14.38
N ALA A 178 5.68 -5.50 15.61
CA ALA A 178 6.53 -5.91 16.74
C ALA A 178 6.14 -7.27 17.34
N ASP A 179 4.85 -7.48 17.55
CA ASP A 179 4.31 -8.62 18.30
C ASP A 179 3.73 -9.71 17.39
N GLY A 180 3.63 -9.41 16.08
CA GLY A 180 2.88 -10.22 15.13
C GLY A 180 1.38 -9.91 15.19
N PHE A 181 0.77 -9.73 14.03
CA PHE A 181 -0.67 -9.70 13.85
C PHE A 181 -1.05 -10.81 12.90
N SER A 182 -2.16 -11.49 13.18
CA SER A 182 -2.68 -12.54 12.33
C SER A 182 -4.13 -12.25 11.97
N ASP A 183 -4.42 -12.38 10.68
CA ASP A 183 -5.77 -12.39 10.14
C ASP A 183 -5.86 -13.58 9.18
N PRO A 184 -6.39 -14.73 9.63
CA PRO A 184 -6.41 -15.96 8.84
C PRO A 184 -7.12 -15.83 7.50
N LYS A 185 -8.07 -14.89 7.37
CA LYS A 185 -8.76 -14.66 6.09
C LYS A 185 -7.83 -13.98 5.10
N GLN A 186 -7.17 -12.91 5.52
CA GLN A 186 -6.20 -12.21 4.67
C GLN A 186 -5.01 -13.09 4.32
N GLU A 187 -4.53 -13.89 5.28
CA GLU A 187 -3.43 -14.84 5.08
C GLU A 187 -3.79 -15.93 4.07
N ALA A 188 -5.02 -16.45 4.10
CA ALA A 188 -5.51 -17.39 3.10
C ALA A 188 -5.59 -16.75 1.70
N GLU A 189 -6.12 -15.53 1.59
CA GLU A 189 -6.17 -14.79 0.32
C GLU A 189 -4.75 -14.55 -0.25
N ILE A 190 -3.77 -14.21 0.60
CA ILE A 190 -2.37 -14.07 0.22
C ILE A 190 -1.77 -15.41 -0.22
N ALA A 191 -2.09 -16.50 0.48
CA ALA A 191 -1.60 -17.83 0.13
C ALA A 191 -2.14 -18.31 -1.22
N ASP A 192 -3.44 -18.14 -1.47
CA ASP A 192 -4.08 -18.47 -2.75
C ASP A 192 -3.48 -17.65 -3.90
N ASN A 193 -3.27 -16.36 -3.68
CA ASN A 193 -2.63 -15.47 -4.66
C ASN A 193 -1.17 -15.86 -4.93
N ARG A 194 -0.42 -16.24 -3.88
CA ARG A 194 0.95 -16.76 -4.02
C ARG A 194 0.97 -18.07 -4.81
N GLU A 195 0.03 -18.98 -4.58
CA GLU A 195 -0.08 -20.22 -5.34
C GLU A 195 -0.34 -19.94 -6.83
N PHE A 196 -1.27 -19.04 -7.15
CA PHE A 196 -1.52 -18.63 -8.53
C PHE A 196 -0.24 -18.11 -9.22
N PHE A 197 0.51 -17.22 -8.57
CA PHE A 197 1.76 -16.70 -9.15
C PHE A 197 2.89 -17.73 -9.15
N ARG A 198 2.95 -18.65 -8.18
CA ARG A 198 3.94 -19.73 -8.13
C ARG A 198 3.95 -20.52 -9.43
N ASP A 199 2.77 -20.89 -9.92
CA ASP A 199 2.64 -21.71 -11.12
C ASP A 199 3.18 -20.95 -12.34
N ILE A 200 2.88 -19.65 -12.45
CA ILE A 200 3.43 -18.76 -13.49
C ILE A 200 4.96 -18.66 -13.38
N VAL A 201 5.52 -18.51 -12.18
CA VAL A 201 6.97 -18.42 -11.97
C VAL A 201 7.67 -19.71 -12.37
N VAL A 202 7.12 -20.87 -11.99
CA VAL A 202 7.68 -22.19 -12.34
C VAL A 202 7.62 -22.44 -13.84
N GLU A 203 6.50 -22.13 -14.49
CA GLU A 203 6.33 -22.27 -15.94
C GLU A 203 7.32 -21.41 -16.73
N ASN A 204 7.72 -20.26 -16.18
CA ASN A 204 8.59 -19.29 -16.84
C ASN A 204 10.02 -19.26 -16.29
N LYS A 205 10.45 -20.26 -15.50
CA LYS A 205 11.74 -20.27 -14.79
C LYS A 205 12.98 -20.03 -15.67
N ASP A 206 12.93 -20.44 -16.93
CA ASP A 206 14.06 -20.27 -17.86
C ASP A 206 14.15 -18.83 -18.39
N MET A 207 13.03 -18.10 -18.42
CA MET A 207 12.96 -16.68 -18.78
C MET A 207 13.06 -15.76 -17.56
N ARG A 208 12.60 -16.24 -16.40
CA ARG A 208 12.50 -15.50 -15.13
C ARG A 208 13.40 -16.09 -14.05
N THR A 209 14.66 -16.32 -14.38
CA THR A 209 15.59 -17.04 -13.48
C THR A 209 15.76 -16.36 -12.13
N GLU A 210 15.90 -15.03 -12.09
CA GLU A 210 16.04 -14.29 -10.82
C GLU A 210 14.79 -14.38 -9.93
N GLU A 211 13.59 -14.36 -10.53
CA GLU A 211 12.33 -14.54 -9.80
C GLU A 211 12.26 -15.94 -9.21
N TYR A 212 12.51 -16.95 -10.03
CA TYR A 212 12.47 -18.36 -9.62
C TYR A 212 13.45 -18.64 -8.49
N GLU A 213 14.70 -18.20 -8.61
CA GLU A 213 15.73 -18.37 -7.58
C GLU A 213 15.33 -17.71 -6.27
N ARG A 214 14.79 -16.48 -6.33
CA ARG A 214 14.28 -15.80 -5.14
C ARG A 214 13.15 -16.56 -4.47
N TRP A 215 12.18 -17.05 -5.24
CA TRP A 215 11.05 -17.81 -4.71
C TRP A 215 11.48 -19.14 -4.09
N ALA A 216 12.47 -19.81 -4.68
CA ALA A 216 13.08 -21.01 -4.13
C ALA A 216 13.81 -20.71 -2.79
N GLN A 217 14.56 -19.61 -2.71
CA GLN A 217 15.21 -19.16 -1.47
C GLN A 217 14.20 -18.85 -0.35
N LEU A 218 13.03 -18.32 -0.71
CA LEU A 218 11.93 -18.07 0.22
C LEU A 218 11.15 -19.35 0.60
N GLY A 219 11.47 -20.49 -0.02
CA GLY A 219 10.78 -21.77 0.21
C GLY A 219 9.36 -21.81 -0.37
N TRP A 220 9.04 -20.95 -1.33
CA TRP A 220 7.71 -20.88 -1.97
C TRP A 220 7.58 -21.83 -3.17
N ILE A 221 8.71 -22.31 -3.67
CA ILE A 221 8.81 -23.31 -4.73
C ILE A 221 9.69 -24.45 -4.20
N PRO A 222 9.31 -25.72 -4.44
CA PRO A 222 10.07 -26.89 -4.02
C PRO A 222 11.43 -27.05 -4.69
#